data_AF-A0A0B2QTL0-F1
#
_entry.id   AF-A0A0B2QTL0-F1
#
_cell.length_a   1.000
_cell.length_b   1.000
_cell.length_c   1.000
_cell.angle_alpha   90.00
_cell.angle_beta   90.00
_cell.angle_gamma   90.00
#
_symmetry.space_group_name_H-M   'P 1'
#
loop_
_entity.id
_entity.type
_entity.pdbx_description
1 polymer ?
#
loop_
_entity_poly.entity_id
_entity_poly.type
_entity_poly.pdbx_seq_one_letter_code
_entity_poly.pdbx_strand_id
1 'polypeptide(L)'
;MFNKDLNTVPPTFLVKTLYLKSVSHLTSELVSSIVSNLEHLEKLMIVECTGLQSLFIESESKLHKLTILDCPQLKSLHLRTSKLKRFRLHGPLPKIWPESHFNLSHAMLDFRLGPSCADFKAQDFNQTLLTIKNCEALTLCEWTFQALIWPSISPSGNFIFYKIRELWWIHNHRGENSMEALVSFLKLCPALEQLFVTNDSTSYSAPRSNSCLTQATKYSTKLEHLKRIKFMGFTNRVDEISVAKRLIELVRGEPPKIETCLNAVLV
;
A
#
# COMPACT_ATOMS: atom_id res chain seq x y z
N MET A 1 -37.32 -46.74 -17.82
CA MET A 1 -37.37 -45.85 -16.63
C MET A 1 -35.99 -45.23 -16.46
N PHE A 2 -35.84 -43.96 -16.83
CA PHE A 2 -34.67 -43.17 -16.47
C PHE A 2 -34.80 -42.78 -15.01
N ASN A 3 -33.89 -43.26 -14.15
CA ASN A 3 -33.80 -42.75 -12.79
C ASN A 3 -32.81 -41.58 -12.80
N LYS A 4 -33.38 -40.38 -12.71
CA LYS A 4 -32.69 -39.09 -12.66
C LYS A 4 -32.21 -38.82 -11.24
N ASP A 5 -30.96 -38.38 -11.18
CA ASP A 5 -30.44 -37.41 -10.21
C ASP A 5 -30.40 -37.82 -8.73
N LEU A 6 -29.34 -38.55 -8.38
CA LEU A 6 -28.63 -38.32 -7.13
C LEU A 6 -27.96 -36.94 -7.22
N ASN A 7 -28.72 -35.88 -6.96
CA ASN A 7 -28.16 -34.57 -6.60
C ASN A 7 -27.41 -34.72 -5.28
N THR A 8 -26.18 -35.20 -5.37
CA THR A 8 -25.19 -35.07 -4.31
C THR A 8 -24.85 -33.59 -4.24
N VAL A 9 -25.54 -32.88 -3.35
CA VAL A 9 -25.14 -31.53 -2.93
C VAL A 9 -23.69 -31.65 -2.50
N PRO A 10 -22.72 -31.06 -3.22
CA PRO A 10 -21.34 -31.15 -2.82
C PRO A 10 -21.22 -30.51 -1.44
N PRO A 11 -20.40 -31.06 -0.52
CA PRO A 11 -20.20 -30.45 0.78
C PRO A 11 -19.80 -28.99 0.58
N THR A 12 -20.64 -28.07 1.04
CA THR A 12 -20.36 -26.64 0.99
C THR A 12 -19.30 -26.34 2.04
N PHE A 13 -18.03 -26.42 1.62
CA PHE A 13 -16.93 -26.06 2.49
C PHE A 13 -17.02 -24.56 2.83
N LEU A 14 -17.29 -24.26 4.10
CA LEU A 14 -17.39 -22.90 4.62
C LEU A 14 -15.98 -22.31 4.87
N VAL A 15 -15.17 -22.21 3.83
CA VAL A 15 -13.81 -21.67 3.96
C VAL A 15 -13.88 -20.14 3.99
N LYS A 16 -13.63 -19.55 5.16
CA LYS A 16 -13.57 -18.09 5.33
C LYS A 16 -12.18 -17.51 5.12
N THR A 17 -11.15 -18.29 5.35
CA THR A 17 -9.76 -17.86 5.24
C THR A 17 -8.98 -18.91 4.48
N LEU A 18 -8.32 -18.48 3.41
CA LEU A 18 -7.40 -19.31 2.65
C LEU A 18 -6.01 -18.69 2.72
N TYR A 19 -5.05 -19.53 3.09
CA TYR A 19 -3.64 -19.16 3.13
C TYR A 19 -2.84 -20.07 2.20
N LEU A 20 -2.34 -19.49 1.12
CA LEU A 20 -1.43 -20.12 0.17
C LEU A 20 -0.02 -19.61 0.49
N LYS A 21 0.84 -20.49 1.00
CA LYS A 21 2.23 -20.17 1.34
C LYS A 21 3.17 -21.03 0.52
N SER A 22 4.16 -20.40 -0.11
CA SER A 22 5.25 -21.08 -0.83
C SER A 22 4.75 -22.08 -1.88
N VAL A 23 3.60 -21.81 -2.49
CA VAL A 23 3.02 -22.67 -3.54
C VAL A 23 3.78 -22.41 -4.84
N SER A 24 4.47 -23.43 -5.34
CA SER A 24 5.16 -23.39 -6.62
C SER A 24 4.17 -23.45 -7.78
N HIS A 25 4.43 -22.69 -8.85
CA HIS A 25 3.63 -22.68 -10.07
C HIS A 25 2.16 -22.28 -9.84
N LEU A 26 1.91 -21.38 -8.89
CA LEU A 26 0.58 -20.85 -8.65
C LEU A 26 0.14 -19.99 -9.84
N THR A 27 -0.86 -20.42 -10.60
CA THR A 27 -1.38 -19.68 -11.76
C THR A 27 -2.59 -18.82 -11.40
N SER A 28 -2.89 -17.83 -12.24
CA SER A 28 -4.07 -16.97 -12.06
C SER A 28 -5.37 -17.77 -12.16
N GLU A 29 -5.44 -18.75 -13.05
CA GLU A 29 -6.64 -19.58 -13.26
C GLU A 29 -6.96 -20.40 -12.02
N LEU A 30 -5.93 -20.95 -11.36
CA LEU A 30 -6.11 -21.73 -10.14
C LEU A 30 -6.60 -20.84 -8.99
N VAL A 31 -6.02 -19.67 -8.79
CA VAL A 31 -6.47 -18.75 -7.73
C VAL A 31 -7.88 -18.24 -8.01
N SER A 32 -8.18 -17.86 -9.26
CA SER A 32 -9.51 -17.39 -9.67
C SER A 32 -10.57 -18.48 -9.43
N SER A 33 -10.29 -19.72 -9.85
CA SER A 33 -11.16 -20.87 -9.60
C SER A 33 -11.41 -21.11 -8.11
N ILE A 34 -10.38 -20.96 -7.27
CA ILE A 34 -10.55 -21.09 -5.82
C ILE A 34 -11.45 -19.98 -5.27
N VAL A 35 -11.23 -18.72 -5.68
CA VAL A 35 -12.03 -17.58 -5.21
C VAL A 35 -13.49 -17.71 -5.66
N SER A 36 -13.74 -18.18 -6.88
CA SER A 36 -15.10 -18.37 -7.40
C SER A 36 -15.85 -19.53 -6.74
N ASN A 37 -15.14 -20.60 -6.34
CA ASN A 37 -15.75 -21.77 -5.70
C ASN A 37 -15.92 -21.61 -4.17
N LEU A 38 -15.24 -20.65 -3.55
CA LEU A 38 -15.32 -20.39 -2.10
C LEU A 38 -16.18 -19.15 -1.82
N GLU A 39 -17.50 -19.28 -1.94
CA GLU A 39 -18.48 -18.18 -1.78
C GLU A 39 -18.43 -17.46 -0.43
N HIS A 40 -17.87 -18.10 0.60
CA HIS A 40 -17.74 -17.55 1.94
C HIS A 40 -16.33 -17.02 2.26
N LEU A 41 -15.43 -16.98 1.29
CA LEU A 41 -14.07 -16.53 1.48
C LEU A 41 -14.05 -15.05 1.86
N GLU A 42 -13.64 -14.77 3.09
CA GLU A 42 -13.52 -13.41 3.66
C GLU A 42 -12.08 -12.90 3.54
N LYS A 43 -11.09 -13.81 3.56
CA LYS A 43 -9.65 -13.49 3.60
C LYS A 43 -8.85 -14.41 2.67
N LEU A 44 -8.08 -13.82 1.77
CA LEU A 44 -7.11 -14.51 0.94
C LEU A 44 -5.69 -14.01 1.24
N MET A 45 -4.79 -14.94 1.54
CA MET A 45 -3.37 -14.67 1.75
C MET A 45 -2.55 -15.50 0.76
N ILE A 46 -1.70 -14.85 -0.01
CA ILE A 46 -0.77 -15.45 -0.97
C ILE A 46 0.63 -14.97 -0.58
N VAL A 47 1.51 -15.86 -0.13
CA VAL A 47 2.80 -15.49 0.44
C VAL A 47 3.89 -16.37 -0.14
N GLU A 48 4.98 -15.77 -0.62
CA GLU A 48 6.15 -16.49 -1.15
C GLU A 48 5.82 -17.44 -2.32
N CYS A 49 4.71 -17.21 -3.03
CA CYS A 49 4.31 -18.04 -4.17
C CYS A 49 5.10 -17.68 -5.43
N THR A 50 5.64 -18.69 -6.10
CA THR A 50 6.42 -18.55 -7.34
C THR A 50 5.58 -18.96 -8.55
N GLY A 51 5.86 -18.40 -9.72
CA GLY A 51 5.09 -18.64 -10.94
C GLY A 51 3.88 -17.72 -11.14
N LEU A 52 3.43 -17.02 -10.09
CA LEU A 52 2.27 -16.12 -10.17
C LEU A 52 2.64 -14.83 -10.91
N GLN A 53 2.35 -14.78 -12.21
CA GLN A 53 2.63 -13.61 -13.06
C GLN A 53 1.47 -12.62 -13.13
N SER A 54 0.25 -13.12 -13.10
CA SER A 54 -0.97 -12.35 -13.10
C SER A 54 -1.89 -12.88 -12.02
N LEU A 55 -2.76 -12.02 -11.51
CA LEU A 55 -3.83 -12.44 -10.62
C LEU A 55 -5.10 -11.68 -10.94
N PHE A 56 -6.16 -12.42 -11.26
CA PHE A 56 -7.51 -11.90 -11.39
C PHE A 56 -8.33 -12.32 -10.18
N ILE A 57 -8.88 -11.33 -9.46
CA ILE A 57 -9.80 -11.53 -8.35
C ILE A 57 -11.14 -10.95 -8.77
N GLU A 58 -12.04 -11.83 -9.21
CA GLU A 58 -13.45 -11.52 -9.34
C GLU A 58 -14.17 -12.10 -8.13
N SER A 59 -14.76 -11.20 -7.35
CA SER A 59 -15.44 -11.57 -6.12
C SER A 59 -16.64 -10.67 -5.92
N GLU A 60 -17.80 -11.16 -6.33
CA GLU A 60 -19.12 -10.70 -5.87
C GLU A 60 -19.38 -11.12 -4.40
N SER A 61 -18.47 -11.91 -3.81
CA SER A 61 -18.58 -12.53 -2.49
C SER A 61 -18.11 -11.63 -1.33
N LYS A 62 -17.86 -12.25 -0.16
CA LYS A 62 -17.51 -11.60 1.12
C LYS A 62 -16.02 -11.22 1.26
N LEU A 63 -15.21 -11.32 0.20
CA LEU A 63 -13.78 -11.08 0.27
C LEU A 63 -13.49 -9.63 0.68
N HIS A 64 -13.10 -9.42 1.93
CA HIS A 64 -12.84 -8.11 2.49
C HIS A 64 -11.35 -7.89 2.79
N LYS A 65 -10.52 -8.95 2.78
CA LYS A 65 -9.07 -8.88 2.99
C LYS A 65 -8.30 -9.67 1.93
N LEU A 66 -7.37 -8.99 1.27
CA LEU A 66 -6.40 -9.58 0.35
C LEU A 66 -4.99 -9.25 0.84
N THR A 67 -4.13 -10.25 0.88
CA THR A 67 -2.72 -10.10 1.23
C THR A 67 -1.87 -10.88 0.24
N ILE A 68 -0.94 -10.19 -0.41
CA ILE A 68 0.00 -10.76 -1.37
C ILE A 68 1.39 -10.30 -0.95
N LEU A 69 2.24 -11.22 -0.49
CA LEU A 69 3.58 -10.88 0.00
C LEU A 69 4.62 -11.73 -0.72
N ASP A 70 5.72 -11.10 -1.10
CA ASP A 70 6.92 -11.79 -1.60
C ASP A 70 6.63 -12.70 -2.80
N CYS A 71 5.78 -12.22 -3.72
CA CYS A 71 5.48 -12.86 -4.99
C CYS A 71 6.20 -12.10 -6.12
N PRO A 72 7.52 -12.32 -6.33
CA PRO A 72 8.38 -11.42 -7.12
C PRO A 72 8.05 -11.39 -8.62
N GLN A 73 7.30 -12.39 -9.12
CA GLN A 73 6.96 -12.49 -10.54
C GLN A 73 5.62 -11.82 -10.89
N LEU A 74 4.88 -11.31 -9.89
CA LEU A 74 3.57 -10.69 -10.12
C LEU A 74 3.75 -9.38 -10.91
N LYS A 75 3.19 -9.34 -12.12
CA LYS A 75 3.23 -8.20 -13.05
C LYS A 75 1.90 -7.51 -13.21
N SER A 76 0.79 -8.23 -13.03
CA SER A 76 -0.56 -7.67 -13.13
C SER A 76 -1.48 -8.18 -12.03
N LEU A 77 -2.26 -7.27 -11.47
CA LEU A 77 -3.28 -7.55 -10.46
C LEU A 77 -4.57 -6.88 -10.88
N HIS A 78 -5.56 -7.69 -11.19
CA HIS A 78 -6.87 -7.23 -11.60
C HIS A 78 -7.88 -7.53 -10.50
N LEU A 79 -8.50 -6.49 -9.96
CA LEU A 79 -9.46 -6.53 -8.85
C LEU A 79 -10.85 -6.12 -9.31
N ARG A 80 -11.73 -7.10 -9.52
CA ARG A 80 -13.16 -6.90 -9.75
C ARG A 80 -13.93 -7.25 -8.47
N THR A 81 -13.93 -6.30 -7.55
CA THR A 81 -14.65 -6.41 -6.27
C THR A 81 -14.96 -5.02 -5.69
N SER A 82 -16.10 -4.90 -5.01
CA SER A 82 -16.50 -3.66 -4.31
C SER A 82 -16.39 -3.76 -2.78
N LYS A 83 -16.13 -4.97 -2.26
CA LYS A 83 -16.19 -5.29 -0.81
C LYS A 83 -14.82 -5.27 -0.13
N LEU A 84 -13.73 -5.21 -0.88
CA LEU A 84 -12.38 -5.22 -0.34
C LEU A 84 -12.14 -3.99 0.58
N LYS A 85 -11.77 -4.25 1.84
CA LYS A 85 -11.51 -3.21 2.86
C LYS A 85 -10.07 -3.16 3.32
N ARG A 86 -9.34 -4.27 3.24
CA ARG A 86 -7.94 -4.37 3.66
C ARG A 86 -7.13 -5.00 2.55
N PHE A 87 -6.12 -4.29 2.09
CA PHE A 87 -5.25 -4.75 1.02
C PHE A 87 -3.80 -4.62 1.47
N ARG A 88 -3.04 -5.71 1.37
CA ARG A 88 -1.60 -5.70 1.64
C ARG A 88 -0.88 -6.27 0.43
N LEU A 89 0.07 -5.52 -0.09
CA LEU A 89 0.93 -5.93 -1.19
C LEU A 89 2.38 -5.55 -0.84
N HIS A 90 3.25 -6.56 -0.79
CA HIS A 90 4.69 -6.40 -0.61
C HIS A 90 5.42 -7.09 -1.76
N GLY A 91 6.31 -6.36 -2.44
CA GLY A 91 7.08 -6.86 -3.57
C GLY A 91 7.30 -5.79 -4.66
N PRO A 92 7.62 -6.17 -5.90
CA PRO A 92 7.62 -5.24 -7.02
C PRO A 92 6.19 -4.73 -7.27
N LEU A 93 6.03 -3.47 -7.69
CA LEU A 93 4.74 -2.87 -8.04
C LEU A 93 4.21 -3.48 -9.35
N PRO A 94 3.13 -4.29 -9.33
CA PRO A 94 2.47 -4.74 -10.55
C PRO A 94 1.58 -3.63 -11.13
N LYS A 95 1.10 -3.82 -12.35
CA LYS A 95 -0.05 -3.06 -12.88
C LYS A 95 -1.30 -3.47 -12.10
N ILE A 96 -1.87 -2.54 -11.33
CA ILE A 96 -3.06 -2.77 -10.52
C ILE A 96 -4.27 -2.13 -11.21
N TRP A 97 -5.24 -2.96 -11.56
CA TRP A 97 -6.48 -2.55 -12.23
C TRP A 97 -7.68 -2.87 -11.35
N PRO A 98 -8.18 -1.91 -10.56
CA PRO A 98 -9.47 -2.03 -9.90
C PRO A 98 -10.58 -1.65 -10.89
N GLU A 99 -11.50 -2.57 -11.18
CA GLU A 99 -12.64 -2.34 -12.10
C GLU A 99 -13.84 -1.66 -11.42
N SER A 100 -13.92 -1.75 -10.11
CA SER A 100 -14.97 -1.12 -9.31
C SER A 100 -14.39 -0.01 -8.44
N HIS A 101 -15.16 1.07 -8.26
CA HIS A 101 -14.82 2.06 -7.24
C HIS A 101 -15.07 1.45 -5.85
N PHE A 102 -14.00 1.17 -5.11
CA PHE A 102 -14.08 0.80 -3.70
C PHE A 102 -13.11 1.64 -2.87
N ASN A 103 -13.44 1.82 -1.60
CA ASN A 103 -12.56 2.50 -0.64
C ASN A 103 -11.98 1.48 0.31
N LEU A 104 -10.66 1.36 0.27
CA LEU A 104 -9.89 0.64 1.28
C LEU A 104 -9.94 1.41 2.60
N SER A 105 -10.04 0.68 3.70
CA SER A 105 -9.85 1.21 5.05
C SER A 105 -8.39 1.12 5.47
N HIS A 106 -7.70 0.06 5.04
CA HIS A 106 -6.30 -0.20 5.34
C HIS A 106 -5.59 -0.66 4.07
N ALA A 107 -4.50 -0.01 3.74
CA ALA A 107 -3.67 -0.35 2.59
C ALA A 107 -2.20 -0.42 3.00
N MET A 108 -1.55 -1.55 2.74
CA MET A 108 -0.09 -1.65 2.76
C MET A 108 0.37 -1.77 1.32
N LEU A 109 0.97 -0.72 0.78
CA LEU A 109 1.52 -0.64 -0.58
C LEU A 109 3.03 -0.52 -0.47
N ASP A 110 3.67 -1.64 -0.20
CA ASP A 110 5.11 -1.71 0.05
C ASP A 110 5.83 -2.20 -1.20
N PHE A 111 6.24 -1.21 -2.01
CA PHE A 111 6.90 -1.44 -3.28
C PHE A 111 8.38 -1.12 -3.24
N ARG A 112 9.06 -1.44 -2.13
CA ARG A 112 10.50 -1.22 -1.99
C ARG A 112 11.33 -1.85 -3.11
N LEU A 113 10.81 -2.85 -3.82
CA LEU A 113 11.51 -3.48 -4.94
C LEU A 113 11.32 -2.75 -6.29
N GLY A 114 10.60 -1.63 -6.32
CA GLY A 114 10.39 -0.84 -7.54
C GLY A 114 9.26 -1.41 -8.43
N PRO A 115 9.12 -0.91 -9.68
CA PRO A 115 8.10 -1.40 -10.61
C PRO A 115 8.44 -2.80 -11.14
N SER A 116 7.42 -3.65 -11.33
CA SER A 116 7.57 -4.99 -11.92
C SER A 116 7.88 -4.96 -13.42
N CYS A 117 7.75 -3.80 -14.07
CA CYS A 117 7.82 -3.59 -15.51
C CYS A 117 8.35 -2.17 -15.80
N ALA A 118 9.27 -2.04 -16.75
CA ALA A 118 9.97 -0.78 -17.04
C ALA A 118 9.07 0.32 -17.62
N ASP A 119 8.00 -0.08 -18.30
CA ASP A 119 7.05 0.78 -19.01
C ASP A 119 5.84 1.20 -18.16
N PHE A 120 5.94 1.03 -16.83
CA PHE A 120 4.94 1.51 -15.87
C PHE A 120 4.89 3.05 -15.86
N LYS A 121 3.71 3.63 -16.09
CA LYS A 121 3.50 5.08 -16.09
C LYS A 121 2.79 5.54 -14.82
N ALA A 122 2.98 6.79 -14.42
CA ALA A 122 2.28 7.37 -13.27
C ALA A 122 0.76 7.26 -13.39
N GLN A 123 0.21 7.44 -14.60
CA GLN A 123 -1.24 7.33 -14.84
C GLN A 123 -1.80 5.93 -14.56
N ASP A 124 -0.98 4.89 -14.66
CA ASP A 124 -1.40 3.51 -14.36
C ASP A 124 -1.75 3.34 -12.88
N PHE A 125 -1.22 4.23 -12.02
CA PHE A 125 -1.51 4.23 -10.58
C PHE A 125 -2.78 5.03 -10.21
N ASN A 126 -3.36 5.82 -11.13
CA ASN A 126 -4.47 6.73 -10.81
C ASN A 126 -5.68 6.01 -10.20
N GLN A 127 -6.04 4.84 -10.73
CA GLN A 127 -7.16 4.07 -10.20
C GLN A 127 -6.84 3.52 -8.81
N THR A 128 -5.61 3.05 -8.59
CA THR A 128 -5.14 2.62 -7.25
C THR A 128 -5.16 3.78 -6.26
N LEU A 129 -4.74 4.98 -6.67
CA LEU A 129 -4.80 6.20 -5.83
C LEU A 129 -6.23 6.50 -5.35
N LEU A 130 -7.23 6.33 -6.21
CA LEU A 130 -8.63 6.52 -5.81
C LEU A 130 -9.07 5.52 -4.74
N THR A 131 -8.60 4.26 -4.82
CA THR A 131 -8.95 3.23 -3.81
C THR A 131 -8.41 3.52 -2.41
N ILE A 132 -7.29 4.25 -2.31
CA ILE A 132 -6.64 4.60 -1.05
C ILE A 132 -6.96 6.00 -0.54
N LYS A 133 -7.71 6.82 -1.30
CA LYS A 133 -8.03 8.21 -0.96
C LYS A 133 -8.67 8.37 0.42
N ASN A 134 -9.45 7.38 0.85
CA ASN A 134 -10.18 7.38 2.12
C ASN A 134 -9.65 6.33 3.12
N CYS A 135 -8.42 5.84 2.95
CA CYS A 135 -7.79 4.93 3.91
C CYS A 135 -7.63 5.59 5.30
N GLU A 136 -7.72 4.76 6.33
CA GLU A 136 -7.42 5.12 7.72
C GLU A 136 -5.97 4.78 8.07
N ALA A 137 -5.45 3.68 7.53
CA ALA A 137 -4.06 3.27 7.66
C ALA A 137 -3.42 3.04 6.29
N LEU A 138 -2.24 3.63 6.07
CA LEU A 138 -1.50 3.53 4.81
C LEU A 138 -0.03 3.20 5.06
N THR A 139 0.51 2.21 4.36
CA THR A 139 1.96 2.03 4.15
C THR A 139 2.31 2.42 2.73
N LEU A 140 3.35 3.23 2.56
CA LEU A 140 3.76 3.75 1.27
C LEU A 140 5.27 3.98 1.21
N CYS A 141 5.88 3.68 0.06
CA CYS A 141 7.26 4.08 -0.23
C CYS A 141 7.33 5.51 -0.75
N GLU A 142 8.40 6.22 -0.39
CA GLU A 142 8.66 7.59 -0.85
C GLU A 142 8.62 7.71 -2.37
N TRP A 143 9.26 6.78 -3.08
CA TRP A 143 9.31 6.81 -4.55
C TRP A 143 7.91 6.64 -5.16
N THR A 144 7.02 5.88 -4.51
CA THR A 144 5.63 5.70 -4.96
C THR A 144 4.87 7.03 -4.87
N PHE A 145 5.09 7.80 -3.80
CA PHE A 145 4.55 9.15 -3.73
C PHE A 145 5.14 10.07 -4.80
N GLN A 146 6.47 10.17 -4.88
CA GLN A 146 7.15 11.10 -5.78
C GLN A 146 6.87 10.82 -7.26
N ALA A 147 6.95 9.55 -7.68
CA ALA A 147 6.89 9.17 -9.09
C ALA A 147 5.46 8.91 -9.57
N LEU A 148 4.54 8.49 -8.69
CA LEU A 148 3.21 8.02 -9.11
C LEU A 148 2.07 8.90 -8.59
N ILE A 149 2.09 9.28 -7.32
CA ILE A 149 0.97 10.03 -6.71
C ILE A 149 1.11 11.53 -7.02
N TRP A 150 2.28 12.11 -6.77
CA TRP A 150 2.51 13.54 -6.90
C TRP A 150 2.18 14.09 -8.30
N PRO A 151 2.58 13.45 -9.42
CA PRO A 151 2.23 13.92 -10.76
C PRO A 151 0.73 13.93 -11.04
N SER A 152 -0.03 13.06 -10.37
CA SER A 152 -1.49 12.94 -10.56
C SER A 152 -2.28 13.96 -9.74
N ILE A 153 -1.73 14.44 -8.63
CA ILE A 153 -2.44 15.35 -7.73
C ILE A 153 -1.94 16.80 -7.82
N SER A 154 -0.69 17.02 -8.23
CA SER A 154 -0.09 18.34 -8.32
C SER A 154 -0.85 19.32 -9.24
N PRO A 155 -1.45 18.91 -10.38
CA PRO A 155 -2.21 19.85 -11.22
C PRO A 155 -3.51 20.31 -10.57
N SER A 156 -4.08 19.48 -9.69
CA SER A 156 -5.43 19.68 -9.15
C SER A 156 -5.48 20.60 -7.93
N GLY A 157 -4.39 20.69 -7.17
CA GLY A 157 -4.30 21.53 -5.97
C GLY A 157 -5.40 21.32 -4.91
N ASN A 158 -6.13 20.19 -4.91
CA ASN A 158 -7.25 19.96 -3.99
C ASN A 158 -7.30 18.53 -3.45
N PHE A 159 -6.26 17.72 -3.67
CA PHE A 159 -6.24 16.34 -3.19
C PHE A 159 -5.85 16.29 -1.71
N ILE A 160 -6.70 15.68 -0.88
CA ILE A 160 -6.47 15.51 0.57
C ILE A 160 -6.87 14.09 0.97
N PHE A 161 -6.03 13.44 1.79
CA PHE A 161 -6.30 12.17 2.46
C PHE A 161 -6.94 12.43 3.82
N TYR A 162 -8.25 12.73 3.82
CA TYR A 162 -8.98 13.19 5.02
C TYR A 162 -9.06 12.18 6.17
N LYS A 163 -8.83 10.89 5.91
CA LYS A 163 -9.06 9.81 6.88
C LYS A 163 -7.81 9.13 7.40
N ILE A 164 -6.63 9.41 6.82
CA ILE A 164 -5.39 8.75 7.25
C ILE A 164 -5.08 9.19 8.68
N ARG A 165 -5.17 8.24 9.61
CA ARG A 165 -4.79 8.38 11.02
C ARG A 165 -3.45 7.70 11.29
N GLU A 166 -3.10 6.70 10.50
CA GLU A 166 -1.85 5.95 10.62
C GLU A 166 -1.10 5.91 9.29
N LEU A 167 0.15 6.39 9.30
CA LEU A 167 1.03 6.38 8.13
C LEU A 167 2.32 5.63 8.44
N TRP A 168 2.64 4.63 7.62
CA TRP A 168 3.93 3.98 7.54
C TRP A 168 4.66 4.45 6.29
N TRP A 169 5.64 5.32 6.49
CA TRP A 169 6.46 5.89 5.45
C TRP A 169 7.77 5.13 5.30
N ILE A 170 8.05 4.64 4.10
CA ILE A 170 9.29 3.94 3.79
C ILE A 170 10.17 4.88 2.97
N HIS A 171 11.22 5.36 3.63
CA HIS A 171 12.17 6.33 3.13
C HIS A 171 13.43 5.66 2.56
N ASN A 172 14.01 6.25 1.51
CA ASN A 172 15.33 5.86 0.99
C ASN A 172 16.33 7.02 1.15
N HIS A 173 17.26 6.88 2.09
CA HIS A 173 18.25 7.91 2.44
C HIS A 173 19.29 8.21 1.35
N ARG A 174 19.35 7.46 0.25
CA ARG A 174 20.35 7.74 -0.81
C ARG A 174 20.08 9.02 -1.61
N GLY A 175 18.97 9.73 -1.39
CA GLY A 175 18.61 10.97 -2.10
C GLY A 175 18.89 12.27 -1.33
N GLU A 176 19.47 13.26 -2.01
CA GLU A 176 19.83 14.60 -1.48
C GLU A 176 18.61 15.47 -1.04
N ASN A 177 17.38 15.09 -1.38
CA ASN A 177 16.13 15.81 -1.03
C ASN A 177 15.24 15.03 -0.03
N SER A 178 15.89 14.25 0.84
CA SER A 178 15.32 13.09 1.56
C SER A 178 13.98 13.31 2.28
N MET A 179 13.66 14.52 2.74
CA MET A 179 12.49 14.77 3.59
C MET A 179 11.38 15.58 2.94
N GLU A 180 11.62 16.24 1.80
CA GLU A 180 10.61 17.10 1.18
C GLU A 180 9.37 16.31 0.76
N ALA A 181 9.57 15.06 0.33
CA ALA A 181 8.47 14.18 -0.07
C ALA A 181 7.58 13.81 1.12
N LEU A 182 8.17 13.40 2.24
CA LEU A 182 7.42 13.10 3.45
C LEU A 182 6.68 14.36 3.95
N VAL A 183 7.38 15.50 4.06
CA VAL A 183 6.75 16.77 4.47
C VAL A 183 5.58 17.13 3.57
N SER A 184 5.74 16.99 2.25
CA SER A 184 4.69 17.24 1.26
C SER A 184 3.51 16.30 1.42
N PHE A 185 3.75 15.01 1.68
CA PHE A 185 2.70 14.02 1.91
C PHE A 185 1.93 14.30 3.20
N LEU A 186 2.63 14.64 4.29
CA LEU A 186 2.02 14.94 5.59
C LEU A 186 1.03 16.09 5.53
N LYS A 187 1.30 17.11 4.71
CA LYS A 187 0.36 18.23 4.47
C LYS A 187 -0.96 17.80 3.85
N LEU A 188 -0.99 16.64 3.18
CA LEU A 188 -2.20 16.05 2.61
C LEU A 188 -3.00 15.22 3.63
N CYS A 189 -2.50 15.04 4.85
CA CYS A 189 -3.05 14.12 5.85
C CYS A 189 -3.45 14.88 7.14
N PRO A 190 -4.51 15.71 7.13
CA PRO A 190 -4.87 16.55 8.28
C PRO A 190 -5.30 15.75 9.51
N ALA A 191 -5.78 14.51 9.35
CA ALA A 191 -6.26 13.65 10.43
C ALA A 191 -5.17 12.73 11.03
N LEU A 192 -3.89 12.91 10.64
CA LEU A 192 -2.82 11.99 11.01
C LEU A 192 -2.55 11.99 12.52
N GLU A 193 -2.54 10.80 13.12
CA GLU A 193 -2.30 10.59 14.55
C GLU A 193 -0.99 9.86 14.84
N GLN A 194 -0.62 8.92 13.97
CA GLN A 194 0.56 8.09 14.13
C GLN A 194 1.39 8.08 12.85
N LEU A 195 2.67 8.42 13.00
CA LEU A 195 3.65 8.37 11.92
C LEU A 195 4.74 7.34 12.25
N PHE A 196 4.95 6.41 11.34
CA PHE A 196 6.03 5.44 11.39
C PHE A 196 6.96 5.73 10.21
N VAL A 197 8.24 6.00 10.48
CA VAL A 197 9.24 6.30 9.44
C VAL A 197 10.29 5.19 9.46
N THR A 198 10.32 4.42 8.39
CA THR A 198 11.33 3.38 8.15
C THR A 198 12.37 3.92 7.20
N ASN A 199 13.64 3.90 7.60
CA ASN A 199 14.76 4.12 6.69
C ASN A 199 15.20 2.79 6.08
N ASP A 200 15.08 2.66 4.76
CA ASP A 200 15.49 1.47 4.02
C ASP A 200 16.37 1.87 2.82
N SER A 201 17.68 1.75 3.02
CA SER A 201 18.68 2.08 1.99
C SER A 201 18.69 1.12 0.78
N THR A 202 17.93 0.03 0.86
CA THR A 202 17.75 -0.95 -0.22
C THR A 202 16.48 -0.70 -1.02
N SER A 203 15.59 0.18 -0.55
CA SER A 203 14.40 0.57 -1.28
C SER A 203 14.75 1.14 -2.66
N TYR A 204 13.89 0.90 -3.63
CA TYR A 204 14.00 1.43 -4.97
C TYR A 204 14.05 2.97 -4.95
N SER A 205 14.95 3.52 -5.76
CA SER A 205 15.03 4.95 -6.03
C SER A 205 14.55 5.18 -7.45
N ALA A 206 13.41 5.87 -7.60
CA ALA A 206 12.95 6.24 -8.92
C ALA A 206 13.95 7.19 -9.60
N PRO A 207 14.12 7.12 -10.93
CA PRO A 207 14.84 8.14 -11.69
C PRO A 207 14.27 9.51 -11.37
N ARG A 208 15.13 10.51 -11.11
CA ARG A 208 14.69 11.86 -10.73
C ARG A 208 13.75 12.41 -11.80
N SER A 209 12.47 12.57 -11.45
CA SER A 209 11.57 13.43 -12.21
C SER A 209 11.85 14.86 -11.77
N ASN A 210 12.25 15.73 -12.69
CA ASN A 210 12.55 17.15 -12.46
C ASN A 210 11.33 17.98 -12.00
N SER A 211 10.21 17.34 -11.67
CA SER A 211 9.06 17.99 -11.06
C SER A 211 9.38 18.28 -9.59
N CYS A 212 10.02 19.43 -9.36
CA CYS A 212 10.23 19.97 -8.04
C CYS A 212 8.94 19.88 -7.20
N LEU A 213 9.02 19.24 -6.02
CA LEU A 213 8.00 19.30 -4.96
C LEU A 213 7.72 20.74 -4.48
N THR A 214 8.35 21.75 -5.09
CA THR A 214 8.31 23.18 -4.71
C THR A 214 6.89 23.77 -4.71
N GLN A 215 5.92 23.18 -5.41
CA GLN A 215 4.51 23.61 -5.37
C GLN A 215 3.70 23.06 -4.19
N ALA A 216 4.19 22.06 -3.44
CA ALA A 216 3.54 21.56 -2.22
C ALA A 216 3.56 22.59 -1.06
N THR A 217 4.27 23.70 -1.25
CA THR A 217 4.43 24.79 -0.29
C THR A 217 3.15 25.60 -0.05
N LYS A 218 2.11 25.47 -0.89
CA LYS A 218 0.86 26.24 -0.74
C LYS A 218 -0.03 25.77 0.42
N TYR A 219 0.18 24.56 0.95
CA TYR A 219 -0.51 24.08 2.15
C TYR A 219 0.38 24.31 3.38
N SER A 220 0.01 25.28 4.22
CA SER A 220 0.56 25.42 5.57
C SER A 220 -0.29 24.63 6.56
N THR A 221 -0.54 23.35 6.28
CA THR A 221 -1.30 22.51 7.21
C THR A 221 -0.36 22.04 8.30
N LYS A 222 -0.51 22.60 9.51
CA LYS A 222 0.16 22.04 10.68
C LYS A 222 -0.52 20.72 11.08
N LEU A 223 0.26 19.80 11.63
CA LEU A 223 -0.24 18.52 12.11
C LEU A 223 -0.80 18.70 13.53
N GLU A 224 -2.13 18.83 13.63
CA GLU A 224 -2.81 19.14 14.89
C GLU A 224 -3.15 17.90 15.73
N HIS A 225 -3.17 16.72 15.09
CA HIS A 225 -3.62 15.47 15.72
C HIS A 225 -2.49 14.45 15.91
N LEU A 226 -1.25 14.79 15.53
CA LEU A 226 -0.13 13.86 15.57
C LEU A 226 0.28 13.62 17.03
N LYS A 227 0.12 12.37 17.48
CA LYS A 227 0.39 11.95 18.86
C LYS A 227 1.67 11.16 19.00
N ARG A 228 2.08 10.46 17.93
CA ARG A 228 3.21 9.52 17.97
C ARG A 228 4.02 9.56 16.68
N ILE A 229 5.34 9.56 16.85
CA ILE A 229 6.31 9.32 15.78
C ILE A 229 7.20 8.16 16.17
N LYS A 230 7.35 7.16 15.30
CA LYS A 230 8.26 6.04 15.51
C LYS A 230 9.26 5.93 14.36
N PHE A 231 10.55 5.95 14.68
CA PHE A 231 11.64 5.78 13.74
C PHE A 231 12.17 4.34 13.75
N MET A 232 12.44 3.78 12.57
CA MET A 232 12.95 2.43 12.38
C MET A 232 14.04 2.39 11.31
N GLY A 233 15.08 1.57 11.51
CA GLY A 233 16.12 1.34 10.50
C GLY A 233 17.11 2.49 10.29
N PHE A 234 17.12 3.49 11.17
CA PHE A 234 18.15 4.54 11.17
C PHE A 234 19.44 3.98 11.79
N THR A 235 20.52 3.97 11.01
CA THR A 235 21.86 3.55 11.47
C THR A 235 22.68 4.73 11.99
N ASN A 236 22.36 5.95 11.56
CA ASN A 236 22.98 7.19 12.00
C ASN A 236 22.01 8.02 12.85
N ARG A 237 22.38 8.28 14.10
CA ARG A 237 21.58 9.08 15.04
C ARG A 237 21.48 10.55 14.64
N VAL A 238 22.48 11.12 13.96
CA VAL A 238 22.45 12.52 13.53
C VAL A 238 21.34 12.73 12.49
N ASP A 239 21.24 11.80 11.54
CA ASP A 239 20.21 11.82 10.51
C ASP A 239 18.81 11.64 11.12
N GLU A 240 18.67 10.69 12.05
CA GLU A 240 17.43 10.47 12.80
C GLU A 240 16.98 11.73 13.57
N ILE A 241 17.90 12.38 14.29
CA ILE A 241 17.61 13.61 15.03
C ILE A 241 17.25 14.75 14.08
N SER A 242 17.93 14.86 12.94
CA SER A 242 17.64 15.88 11.92
C SER A 242 16.23 15.73 11.37
N VAL A 243 15.84 14.50 11.01
CA VAL A 243 14.49 14.15 10.56
C VAL A 243 13.46 14.46 11.65
N ALA A 244 13.72 14.04 12.90
CA ALA A 244 12.82 14.28 14.02
C ALA A 244 12.58 15.78 14.26
N LYS A 245 13.64 16.60 14.27
CA LYS A 245 13.52 18.07 14.42
C LYS A 245 12.60 18.66 13.36
N ARG A 246 12.83 18.29 12.10
CA ARG A 246 12.05 18.81 10.97
C ARG A 246 10.57 18.40 11.03
N LEU A 247 10.27 17.19 11.54
CA LEU A 247 8.90 16.73 11.73
C LEU A 247 8.21 17.45 12.90
N ILE A 248 8.93 17.69 14.00
CA ILE A 248 8.40 18.42 15.17
C ILE A 248 7.99 19.86 14.78
N GLU A 249 8.74 20.53 13.90
CA GLU A 249 8.41 21.87 13.40
C GLU A 249 7.05 21.94 12.67
N LEU A 250 6.55 20.81 12.16
CA LEU A 250 5.24 20.72 11.49
C LEU A 250 4.08 20.57 12.47
N VAL A 251 4.35 20.19 13.72
CA VAL A 251 3.31 19.91 14.72
C VAL A 251 2.76 21.21 15.31
N ARG A 252 1.45 21.22 15.55
CA ARG A 252 0.79 22.29 16.31
C ARG A 252 0.28 21.72 17.63
N GLY A 253 0.70 22.33 18.74
CA GLY A 253 0.28 21.92 20.08
C GLY A 253 1.36 21.12 20.79
N GLU A 254 0.96 20.09 21.53
CA GLU A 254 1.86 19.26 22.31
C GLU A 254 2.80 18.45 21.40
N PRO A 255 4.09 18.32 21.78
CA PRO A 255 5.02 17.51 21.02
C PRO A 255 4.61 16.03 21.05
N PRO A 256 4.68 15.31 19.92
CA PRO A 256 4.30 13.90 19.86
C PRO A 256 5.30 13.04 20.64
N LYS A 257 4.83 11.89 21.13
CA LYS A 257 5.71 10.87 21.70
C LYS A 257 6.63 10.31 20.60
N ILE A 258 7.94 10.36 20.82
CA ILE A 258 8.93 9.83 19.89
C ILE A 258 9.48 8.50 20.40
N GLU A 259 9.49 7.50 19.51
CA GLU A 259 10.01 6.16 19.78
C GLU A 259 11.00 5.75 18.71
N THR A 260 12.01 4.97 19.08
CA THR A 260 13.07 4.53 18.16
C THR A 260 13.26 3.02 18.28
N CYS A 261 13.48 2.35 17.16
CA CYS A 261 13.72 0.91 17.10
C CYS A 261 14.77 0.60 16.04
N LEU A 262 15.78 -0.21 16.39
CA LEU A 262 16.81 -0.63 15.42
C LEU A 262 16.26 -1.58 14.35
N ASN A 263 15.19 -2.33 14.66
CA ASN A 263 14.63 -3.35 13.76
C ASN A 263 13.42 -2.83 12.98
N ALA A 264 13.50 -2.88 11.65
CA ALA A 264 12.37 -2.67 10.74
C ALA A 264 11.63 -4.01 10.51
N VAL A 265 11.00 -4.57 11.55
CA VAL A 265 10.07 -5.70 11.35
C VAL A 265 8.68 -5.12 11.18
N LEU A 266 8.23 -5.03 9.92
CA LEU A 266 6.84 -4.74 9.60
C LEU A 266 6.02 -6.03 9.80
N VAL A 267 5.10 -6.04 10.76
CA VAL A 267 4.12 -7.13 10.98
C VAL A 267 2.92 -6.93 10.05
#